data_AF-A0A1F8P211-F1
#
_entry.id   AF-A0A1F8P211-F1
#
_cell.length_a   1.000
_cell.length_b   1.000
_cell.length_c   1.000
_cell.angle_alpha   90.00
_cell.angle_beta   90.00
_cell.angle_gamma   90.00
#
_symmetry.space_group_name_H-M   'P 1'
#
loop_
_entity.id
_entity.type
_entity.pdbx_description
1 polymer ?
#
loop_
_entity_poly.entity_id
_entity_poly.type
_entity_poly.pdbx_seq_one_letter_code
_entity_poly.pdbx_strand_id
1 'polypeptide(L)'
;MILAPASDDYSVIVGYFILFFHFVAFVLVVLLEGVVLYKLKWNAFKRSLLDSFLVNLVTTIIGLILASVFSFPFWDRFSYTLGMILSVALLWGLSMLIEGGLLFVIGRKSLAKAYRAAFFINISSYILLCILYLVLF
;
A
#
# COMPACT_ATOMS: atom_id res chain seq x y z
N MET A 1 20.43 4.88 36.15
CA MET A 1 19.12 5.45 35.76
C MET A 1 18.36 4.33 35.06
N ILE A 2 17.54 3.59 35.80
CA ILE A 2 16.75 2.49 35.25
C ILE A 2 15.51 3.15 34.65
N LEU A 3 15.36 3.10 33.32
CA LEU A 3 14.15 3.56 32.66
C LEU A 3 13.01 2.69 33.16
N ALA A 4 12.02 3.31 33.84
CA ALA A 4 10.80 2.61 34.21
C ALA A 4 10.17 2.03 32.94
N PRO A 5 9.69 0.77 32.96
CA PRO A 5 8.98 0.20 31.83
C PRO A 5 7.79 1.11 31.50
N ALA A 6 7.62 1.44 30.22
CA ALA A 6 6.43 2.15 29.77
C ALA A 6 5.20 1.39 30.27
N SER A 7 4.29 2.06 30.98
CA SER A 7 3.05 1.42 31.45
C SER A 7 2.27 0.87 30.25
N ASP A 8 1.56 -0.25 30.45
CA ASP A 8 0.79 -0.93 29.41
C ASP A 8 -0.15 0.02 28.64
N ASP A 9 -0.61 1.09 29.30
CA ASP A 9 -1.42 2.16 28.70
C ASP A 9 -0.76 2.86 27.51
N TYR A 10 0.56 3.10 27.55
CA TYR A 10 1.27 3.77 26.45
C TYR A 10 1.29 2.90 25.20
N SER A 11 1.52 1.60 25.35
CA SER A 11 1.55 0.64 24.23
C SER A 11 0.18 0.55 23.54
N VAL A 12 -0.90 0.59 24.32
CA VAL A 12 -2.28 0.57 23.81
C VAL A 12 -2.60 1.85 23.04
N ILE A 13 -2.26 3.03 23.58
CA ILE A 13 -2.50 4.32 22.91
C ILE A 13 -1.73 4.40 21.58
N VAL A 14 -0.46 3.98 21.57
CA VAL A 14 0.35 3.95 20.35
C VAL A 14 -0.25 2.99 19.32
N GLY A 15 -0.73 1.82 19.75
CA GLY A 15 -1.43 0.88 18.88
C GLY A 15 -2.66 1.48 18.20
N TYR A 16 -3.53 2.17 18.96
CA TYR A 16 -4.69 2.86 18.39
C TYR A 16 -4.31 3.97 17.42
N PHE A 17 -3.28 4.75 17.73
CA PHE A 17 -2.78 5.80 16.85
C PHE A 17 -2.28 5.24 15.52
N ILE A 18 -1.51 4.15 15.56
CA ILE A 18 -1.02 3.47 14.35
C ILE A 18 -2.18 2.95 13.50
N LEU A 19 -3.17 2.29 14.11
CA LEU A 19 -4.35 1.78 13.40
C LEU A 19 -5.17 2.91 12.75
N PHE A 20 -5.40 4.00 13.49
CA PHE A 20 -6.10 5.16 12.98
C PHE A 20 -5.36 5.78 11.80
N PHE A 21 -4.04 5.93 11.90
CA PHE A 21 -3.22 6.46 10.80
C PHE A 21 -3.31 5.58 9.54
N HIS A 22 -3.16 4.26 9.68
CA HIS A 22 -3.28 3.34 8.55
C HIS A 22 -4.67 3.39 7.91
N PHE A 23 -5.72 3.51 8.71
CA PHE A 23 -7.08 3.66 8.20
C PHE A 23 -7.25 4.95 7.39
N VAL A 24 -6.77 6.08 7.90
CA VAL A 24 -6.82 7.37 7.17
C VAL A 24 -6.02 7.29 5.87
N ALA A 25 -4.80 6.74 5.92
CA ALA A 25 -3.97 6.54 4.73
C ALA A 25 -4.66 5.67 3.68
N PHE A 26 -5.27 4.56 4.09
CA PHE A 26 -6.03 3.67 3.21
C PHE A 26 -7.17 4.42 2.51
N VAL A 27 -7.97 5.20 3.24
CA VAL A 27 -9.06 5.99 2.67
C VAL A 27 -8.54 7.00 1.65
N LEU A 28 -7.46 7.71 1.96
CA LEU A 28 -6.88 8.70 1.05
C LEU A 28 -6.32 8.05 -0.23
N VAL A 29 -5.67 6.90 -0.10
CA VAL A 29 -5.16 6.12 -1.24
C VAL A 29 -6.31 5.70 -2.15
N VAL A 30 -7.37 5.10 -1.59
CA VAL A 30 -8.56 4.68 -2.37
C VAL A 30 -9.20 5.86 -3.12
N LEU A 31 -9.31 7.02 -2.47
CA LEU A 31 -9.85 8.22 -3.12
C LEU A 31 -8.95 8.71 -4.26
N LEU A 32 -7.65 8.80 -4.02
CA LEU A 32 -6.66 9.23 -5.01
C LEU A 32 -6.66 8.31 -6.23
N GLU A 33 -6.56 7.01 -6.00
CA GLU A 33 -6.51 6.03 -7.07
C GLU A 33 -7.83 5.96 -7.84
N GLY A 34 -8.98 6.09 -7.16
CA GLY A 34 -10.27 6.22 -7.84
C GLY A 34 -10.31 7.41 -8.79
N VAL A 35 -9.73 8.56 -8.39
CA VAL A 35 -9.58 9.73 -9.26
C VAL A 35 -8.63 9.44 -10.43
N VAL A 36 -7.48 8.81 -10.19
CA VAL A 36 -6.51 8.44 -11.24
C VAL A 36 -7.14 7.49 -12.25
N LEU A 37 -7.81 6.43 -11.80
CA LEU A 37 -8.54 5.49 -12.66
C LEU A 37 -9.62 6.20 -13.48
N TYR A 38 -10.38 7.11 -12.87
CA TYR A 38 -11.37 7.91 -13.58
C TYR A 38 -10.73 8.77 -14.68
N LYS A 39 -9.60 9.44 -14.38
CA LYS A 39 -8.84 10.25 -15.35
C LYS A 39 -8.25 9.42 -16.49
N LEU A 40 -7.86 8.18 -16.21
CA LEU A 40 -7.43 7.21 -17.22
C LEU A 40 -8.58 6.61 -18.05
N LYS A 41 -9.82 7.09 -17.84
CA LYS A 41 -11.04 6.56 -18.49
C LYS A 41 -11.19 5.06 -18.24
N TRP A 42 -10.85 4.62 -17.02
CA TRP A 42 -11.00 3.24 -16.62
C TRP A 42 -12.49 2.87 -16.54
N ASN A 43 -13.26 3.60 -15.75
CA ASN A 43 -14.71 3.45 -15.62
C ASN A 43 -15.34 4.81 -15.23
N ALA A 44 -16.67 4.84 -15.07
CA ALA A 44 -17.34 5.98 -14.45
C ALA A 44 -16.84 6.18 -13.01
N PHE A 45 -16.83 7.42 -12.51
CA PHE A 45 -16.20 7.77 -11.23
C PHE A 45 -16.58 6.86 -10.06
N LYS A 46 -17.88 6.60 -9.84
CA LYS A 46 -18.36 5.68 -8.77
C LYS A 46 -17.80 4.27 -8.91
N ARG A 47 -17.69 3.77 -10.15
CA ARG A 47 -17.15 2.44 -10.41
C ARG A 47 -15.63 2.41 -10.29
N SER A 48 -14.93 3.47 -10.70
CA SER A 48 -13.49 3.62 -10.46
C SER A 48 -13.14 3.67 -8.98
N LEU A 49 -13.95 4.33 -8.15
CA LEU A 49 -13.79 4.31 -6.70
C LEU A 49 -13.99 2.90 -6.13
N LEU A 50 -15.04 2.18 -6.55
CA LEU A 50 -15.27 0.81 -6.12
C LEU A 50 -14.12 -0.12 -6.56
N ASP A 51 -13.69 -0.02 -7.81
CA ASP A 51 -12.58 -0.82 -8.34
C ASP A 51 -11.30 -0.54 -7.55
N SER A 52 -10.99 0.74 -7.26
CA SER A 52 -9.86 1.11 -6.41
C SER A 52 -9.97 0.55 -4.99
N PHE A 53 -11.16 0.66 -4.36
CA PHE A 53 -11.40 0.10 -3.03
C PHE A 53 -11.15 -1.41 -3.00
N LEU A 54 -11.67 -2.15 -3.99
CA LEU A 54 -11.50 -3.60 -4.08
C LEU A 54 -10.03 -3.98 -4.29
N VAL A 55 -9.34 -3.27 -5.19
CA VAL A 55 -7.92 -3.50 -5.47
C VAL A 55 -7.09 -3.27 -4.21
N ASN A 56 -7.26 -2.12 -3.54
CA ASN A 56 -6.54 -1.79 -2.30
C ASN A 56 -6.84 -2.75 -1.15
N LEU A 57 -8.10 -3.16 -1.01
CA LEU A 57 -8.50 -4.11 0.03
C LEU A 57 -7.78 -5.46 -0.17
N VAL A 58 -7.79 -5.98 -1.40
CA VAL A 58 -7.15 -7.25 -1.72
C VAL A 58 -5.63 -7.16 -1.58
N THR A 59 -5.01 -6.07 -2.07
CA THR A 59 -3.55 -5.89 -1.95
C THR A 59 -3.11 -5.69 -0.51
N THR A 60 -3.90 -5.01 0.31
CA THR A 60 -3.67 -4.90 1.76
C THR A 60 -3.72 -6.26 2.44
N ILE A 61 -4.74 -7.08 2.15
CA ILE A 61 -4.87 -8.43 2.72
C ILE A 61 -3.67 -9.31 2.30
N ILE A 62 -3.30 -9.29 1.02
CA ILE A 62 -2.15 -10.05 0.53
C ILE A 62 -0.87 -9.54 1.20
N GLY A 63 -0.69 -8.22 1.31
CA GLY A 63 0.44 -7.60 1.99
C GLY A 63 0.56 -8.04 3.46
N LEU A 64 -0.55 -8.10 4.19
CA LEU A 64 -0.58 -8.59 5.57
C LEU A 64 -0.19 -10.07 5.68
N ILE A 65 -0.72 -10.92 4.78
CA ILE A 65 -0.35 -12.34 4.72
C ILE A 65 1.15 -12.47 4.45
N LEU A 66 1.67 -11.77 3.44
CA LEU A 66 3.08 -11.80 3.10
C LEU A 66 3.94 -11.30 4.25
N ALA A 67 3.58 -10.20 4.92
CA ALA A 67 4.30 -9.70 6.08
C ALA A 67 4.35 -10.74 7.21
N SER A 68 3.26 -11.46 7.45
CA SER A 68 3.22 -12.52 8.47
C SER A 68 4.09 -13.73 8.12
N VAL A 69 4.03 -14.18 6.87
CA VAL A 69 4.75 -15.38 6.38
C VAL A 69 6.25 -15.10 6.21
N PHE A 70 6.58 -13.91 5.72
CA PHE A 70 7.96 -13.50 5.44
C PHE A 70 8.56 -12.66 6.56
N SER A 71 8.03 -12.73 7.79
CA SER A 71 8.62 -12.10 9.00
C SER A 71 10.14 -12.34 9.02
N PHE A 72 10.90 -11.35 8.55
CA PHE A 72 12.12 -11.58 7.75
C PHE A 72 13.34 -11.99 8.58
N PRO A 73 13.95 -13.16 8.32
CA PRO A 73 15.35 -13.44 8.63
C PRO A 73 16.26 -13.26 7.38
N PHE A 74 15.70 -12.86 6.24
CA PHE A 74 16.44 -12.81 4.96
C PHE A 74 17.42 -11.63 4.87
N TRP A 75 17.26 -10.61 5.72
CA TRP A 75 18.02 -9.36 5.67
C TRP A 75 19.38 -9.40 6.35
N ASP A 76 19.67 -10.43 7.16
CA ASP A 76 20.93 -10.54 7.92
C ASP A 76 22.19 -10.68 7.03
N ARG A 77 22.01 -10.91 5.71
CA ARG A 77 23.13 -11.11 4.77
C ARG A 77 23.47 -9.91 3.88
N PHE A 78 22.67 -8.84 3.91
CA PHE A 78 22.92 -7.63 3.12
C PHE A 78 23.22 -6.44 4.05
N SER A 79 23.92 -5.42 3.53
CA SER A 79 23.97 -4.14 4.25
C SER A 79 22.54 -3.61 4.41
N TYR A 80 22.24 -3.04 5.59
CA TYR A 80 20.90 -2.51 5.92
C TYR A 80 20.29 -1.67 4.79
N THR A 81 21.09 -0.81 4.17
CA THR A 81 20.66 0.06 3.06
C THR A 81 20.28 -0.71 1.80
N LEU A 82 21.13 -1.66 1.36
CA LEU A 82 20.86 -2.45 0.16
C LEU A 82 19.66 -3.37 0.38
N GLY A 83 19.56 -3.95 1.58
CA GLY A 83 18.40 -4.72 2.00
C GLY A 83 17.11 -3.93 1.83
N MET A 84 17.03 -2.75 2.46
CA MET A 84 15.86 -1.88 2.40
C MET A 84 15.47 -1.50 0.96
N ILE A 85 16.43 -1.13 0.11
CA ILE A 85 16.16 -0.77 -1.30
C ILE A 85 15.54 -1.97 -2.04
N LEU A 86 16.11 -3.16 -1.87
CA LEU A 86 15.59 -4.38 -2.49
C LEU A 86 14.21 -4.75 -1.94
N SER A 87 13.93 -4.54 -0.65
CA SER A 87 12.59 -4.77 -0.08
C SER A 87 11.57 -3.86 -0.73
N VAL A 88 11.87 -2.55 -0.81
CA VAL A 88 10.96 -1.56 -1.38
C VAL A 88 10.70 -1.86 -2.86
N ALA A 89 11.75 -2.16 -3.63
CA ALA A 89 11.63 -2.51 -5.03
C ALA A 89 10.79 -3.78 -5.25
N LEU A 90 11.00 -4.81 -4.42
CA LEU A 90 10.28 -6.07 -4.50
C LEU A 90 8.80 -5.91 -4.09
N LEU A 91 8.52 -5.19 -3.01
CA LEU A 91 7.16 -4.90 -2.56
C LEU A 91 6.40 -4.05 -3.58
N TRP A 92 7.05 -3.04 -4.16
CA TRP A 92 6.46 -2.23 -5.23
C TRP A 92 6.17 -3.06 -6.47
N GLY A 93 7.12 -3.89 -6.91
CA GLY A 93 6.94 -4.80 -8.04
C GLY A 93 5.80 -5.81 -7.81
N LEU A 94 5.69 -6.33 -6.59
CA LEU A 94 4.63 -7.27 -6.23
C LEU A 94 3.25 -6.58 -6.19
N SER A 95 3.17 -5.37 -5.65
CA SER A 95 1.95 -4.54 -5.68
C SER A 95 1.49 -4.33 -7.11
N MET A 96 2.40 -3.90 -7.99
CA MET A 96 2.16 -3.73 -9.42
C MET A 96 1.60 -4.99 -10.10
N LEU A 97 2.15 -6.17 -9.78
CA LEU A 97 1.69 -7.45 -10.32
C LEU A 97 0.28 -7.80 -9.87
N ILE A 98 0.00 -7.65 -8.56
CA ILE A 98 -1.29 -7.96 -7.97
C ILE A 98 -2.36 -7.00 -8.51
N GLU A 99 -2.12 -5.69 -8.46
CA GLU A 99 -3.08 -4.68 -8.88
C GLU A 99 -3.36 -4.74 -10.38
N GLY A 100 -2.32 -4.91 -11.20
CA GLY A 100 -2.48 -5.12 -12.64
C GLY A 100 -3.33 -6.35 -12.96
N GLY A 101 -3.10 -7.45 -12.25
CA GLY A 101 -3.89 -8.67 -12.37
C GLY A 101 -5.36 -8.47 -11.96
N LEU A 102 -5.59 -7.82 -10.81
CA LEU A 102 -6.95 -7.54 -10.31
C LEU A 102 -7.72 -6.62 -11.25
N LEU A 103 -7.10 -5.53 -11.71
CA LEU A 103 -7.71 -4.62 -12.67
C LEU A 103 -8.01 -5.34 -14.00
N PHE A 104 -7.13 -6.22 -14.46
CA PHE A 104 -7.39 -7.02 -15.66
C PHE A 104 -8.65 -7.89 -15.50
N VAL A 105 -8.77 -8.59 -14.36
CA VAL A 105 -9.92 -9.45 -14.04
C VAL A 105 -11.21 -8.64 -13.89
N ILE A 106 -11.18 -7.52 -13.15
CA ILE A 106 -12.36 -6.71 -12.83
C ILE A 106 -12.84 -5.91 -14.05
N GLY A 107 -11.91 -5.25 -14.76
CA GLY A 107 -12.25 -4.30 -15.82
C GLY A 107 -12.49 -4.92 -17.19
N ARG A 108 -12.11 -6.20 -17.40
CA ARG A 108 -12.16 -6.89 -18.70
C ARG A 108 -11.52 -6.08 -19.85
N LYS A 109 -10.56 -5.21 -19.53
CA LYS A 109 -9.77 -4.46 -20.52
C LYS A 109 -8.54 -5.28 -20.92
N SER A 110 -7.81 -4.84 -21.94
CA SER A 110 -6.57 -5.52 -22.32
C SER A 110 -5.54 -5.50 -21.19
N LEU A 111 -4.73 -6.56 -21.11
CA LEU A 111 -3.67 -6.71 -20.10
C LEU A 111 -2.77 -5.46 -20.02
N ALA A 112 -2.30 -4.97 -21.18
CA ALA A 112 -1.48 -3.77 -21.26
C ALA A 112 -2.16 -2.52 -20.65
N LYS A 113 -3.47 -2.36 -20.80
CA LYS A 113 -4.22 -1.24 -20.21
C LYS A 113 -4.34 -1.39 -18.70
N ALA A 114 -4.56 -2.61 -18.20
CA ALA A 114 -4.66 -2.88 -16.77
C ALA A 114 -3.33 -2.60 -16.05
N TYR A 115 -2.22 -3.11 -16.58
CA TYR A 115 -0.89 -2.87 -16.01
C TYR A 115 -0.43 -1.42 -16.12
N ARG A 116 -0.81 -0.71 -17.20
CA ARG A 116 -0.57 0.73 -17.30
C ARG A 116 -1.36 1.50 -16.26
N ALA A 117 -2.62 1.12 -15.99
CA ALA A 117 -3.41 1.73 -14.93
C ALA A 117 -2.78 1.46 -13.55
N ALA A 118 -2.42 0.20 -13.26
CA ALA A 118 -1.71 -0.21 -12.05
C ALA A 118 -0.45 0.63 -11.80
N PHE A 119 0.34 0.89 -12.86
CA PHE A 119 1.54 1.73 -12.79
C PHE A 119 1.24 3.13 -12.27
N PHE A 120 0.24 3.79 -12.85
CA PHE A 120 -0.10 5.17 -12.45
C PHE A 120 -0.73 5.25 -11.07
N ILE A 121 -1.57 4.28 -10.68
CA ILE A 121 -2.15 4.27 -9.33
C ILE A 121 -1.08 4.02 -8.28
N ASN A 122 -0.19 3.02 -8.47
CA ASN A 122 0.91 2.76 -7.53
C ASN A 122 1.83 3.96 -7.38
N ILE A 123 2.25 4.61 -8.48
CA ILE A 123 3.09 5.81 -8.38
C ILE A 123 2.38 6.91 -7.59
N SER A 124 1.11 7.16 -7.87
CA SER A 124 0.34 8.20 -7.19
C SER A 124 0.21 7.90 -5.69
N SER A 125 -0.08 6.65 -5.34
CA SER A 125 -0.21 6.20 -3.95
C SER A 125 1.10 6.25 -3.19
N TYR A 126 2.22 5.85 -3.80
CA TYR A 126 3.54 5.95 -3.17
C TYR A 126 3.96 7.41 -2.96
N ILE A 127 3.68 8.32 -3.91
CA ILE A 127 3.92 9.75 -3.72
C ILE A 127 3.10 10.28 -2.53
N LEU A 128 1.81 9.94 -2.46
CA LEU A 128 0.94 10.33 -1.36
C LEU A 128 1.45 9.79 -0.02
N LEU A 129 1.81 8.51 0.06
CA LEU A 129 2.33 7.88 1.27
C LEU A 129 3.65 8.51 1.71
N CYS A 130 4.56 8.83 0.78
CA CYS A 130 5.79 9.57 1.08
C CYS A 130 5.48 10.94 1.68
N ILE A 131 4.52 11.69 1.12
CA ILE A 131 4.12 13.00 1.65
C ILE A 131 3.51 12.85 3.06
N LEU A 132 2.59 11.90 3.26
CA LEU A 132 1.98 11.64 4.56
C LEU A 132 3.04 11.28 5.61
N TYR A 133 4.02 10.45 5.23
CA TYR A 133 5.11 10.09 6.12
C TYR A 133 5.98 11.31 6.49
N LEU A 134 6.37 12.14 5.52
CA LEU A 134 7.19 13.34 5.75
C LEU A 134 6.49 14.44 6.56
N VAL A 135 5.15 14.48 6.56
CA VAL A 135 4.39 15.47 7.32
C VAL A 135 4.20 15.04 8.77
N LEU A 136 4.20 13.73 9.05
CA LEU A 136 3.91 13.19 10.37
C LEU A 136 5.15 12.73 11.17
N PHE A 137 6.31 12.61 10.52
CA PHE A 137 7.58 12.18 11.10
C PHE A 137 8.72 13.10 10.67
#